data_AF-A0A3L8PUV0-F1
#
_entry.id   AF-A0A3L8PUV0-F1
#
_cell.length_a   1.000
_cell.length_b   1.000
_cell.length_c   1.000
_cell.angle_alpha   90.00
_cell.angle_beta   90.00
_cell.angle_gamma   90.00
#
_symmetry.space_group_name_H-M   'P 1'
#
loop_
_entity.id
_entity.type
_entity.pdbx_description
1 polymer ?
#
loop_
_entity_poly.entity_id
_entity_poly.type
_entity_poly.pdbx_seq_one_letter_code
_entity_poly.pdbx_strand_id
1 'polypeptide(L)'
;MQTQQVYKKAPFMKLAYSNSLEYPYFSEAKLQFERIISYLEDKQVRQDSHGEVEAYIDAEGTELLRCLLQGFLDIKTAEDPVAPFK
;
A
#
# COMPACT_ATOMS: atom_id res chain seq x y z
N MET A 1 42.80 -25.87 -2.21
CA MET A 1 41.55 -26.58 -1.91
C MET A 1 40.61 -25.62 -1.21
N GLN A 2 39.38 -25.51 -1.72
CA GLN A 2 38.31 -24.65 -1.23
C GLN A 2 37.75 -25.16 0.10
N THR A 3 37.33 -24.24 0.98
CA THR A 3 36.07 -24.41 1.72
C THR A 3 35.43 -23.03 1.93
N GLN A 4 34.20 -22.94 1.44
CA GLN A 4 33.35 -21.76 1.41
C GLN A 4 32.87 -21.41 2.83
N GLN A 5 32.95 -20.14 3.21
CA GLN A 5 32.29 -19.67 4.43
C GLN A 5 30.79 -19.52 4.17
N VAL A 6 30.02 -20.32 4.90
CA VAL A 6 28.56 -20.38 4.88
C VAL A 6 28.00 -19.04 5.36
N TYR A 7 27.38 -18.29 4.46
CA TYR A 7 26.59 -17.12 4.81
C TYR A 7 25.40 -17.57 5.68
N LYS A 8 25.53 -17.33 6.99
CA LYS A 8 24.42 -17.47 7.94
C LYS A 8 23.33 -16.50 7.50
N LYS A 9 22.15 -17.03 7.16
CA LYS A 9 20.92 -16.26 6.93
C LYS A 9 20.70 -15.35 8.14
N ALA A 10 20.95 -14.05 7.98
CA ALA A 10 20.54 -13.05 8.94
C ALA A 10 19.00 -13.12 9.04
N PRO A 11 18.41 -13.06 10.25
CA PRO A 11 16.97 -13.07 10.41
C PRO A 11 16.40 -11.89 9.61
N PHE A 12 15.34 -12.14 8.83
CA PHE A 12 14.57 -11.13 8.14
C PHE A 12 14.25 -10.01 9.15
N MET A 13 15.00 -8.92 9.04
CA MET A 13 14.80 -7.72 9.82
C MET A 13 13.48 -7.16 9.32
N LYS A 14 12.38 -7.54 9.98
CA LYS A 14 11.07 -6.91 9.81
C LYS A 14 11.30 -5.47 10.24
N LEU A 15 11.67 -4.63 9.29
CA LEU A 15 11.70 -3.18 9.44
C LEU A 15 10.27 -2.79 9.76
N ALA A 16 9.95 -2.81 11.05
CA ALA A 16 8.87 -2.00 11.57
C ALA A 16 9.30 -0.56 11.31
N TYR A 17 9.00 -0.05 10.11
CA TYR A 17 8.92 1.37 9.83
C TYR A 17 7.73 1.92 10.62
N SER A 18 7.83 1.84 11.94
CA SER A 18 6.94 2.47 12.89
C SER A 18 7.45 3.87 13.16
N ASN A 19 7.65 4.63 12.08
CA ASN A 19 7.52 6.07 12.12
C ASN A 19 6.25 6.32 11.33
N SER A 20 5.15 6.47 12.06
CA SER A 20 3.90 6.98 11.52
C SER A 20 4.16 8.36 10.93
N LEU A 21 4.63 8.40 9.69
CA LEU A 21 4.28 9.49 8.80
C LEU A 21 2.77 9.33 8.63
N GLU A 22 2.04 9.89 9.58
CA GLU A 22 0.61 10.03 9.45
C GLU A 22 0.42 10.95 8.26
N TYR A 23 0.04 10.35 7.14
CA TYR A 23 -0.44 11.05 5.98
C TYR A 23 -1.96 11.13 6.15
N PRO A 24 -2.50 12.09 6.94
CA PRO A 24 -3.92 12.07 7.32
C PRO A 24 -4.84 12.06 6.10
N TYR A 25 -4.48 12.84 5.07
CA TYR A 25 -5.18 12.89 3.78
C TYR A 25 -5.11 11.58 2.97
N PHE A 26 -4.15 10.70 3.27
CA PHE A 26 -3.96 9.43 2.57
C PHE A 26 -4.24 8.20 3.45
N SER A 27 -4.92 8.39 4.58
CA SER A 27 -5.31 7.30 5.48
C SER A 27 -6.12 6.21 4.77
N GLU A 28 -7.08 6.60 3.93
CA GLU A 28 -7.89 5.67 3.13
C GLU A 28 -7.06 4.93 2.07
N ALA A 29 -6.12 5.61 1.41
CA ALA A 29 -5.22 4.98 0.44
C ALA A 29 -4.32 3.93 1.13
N LYS A 30 -3.83 4.24 2.34
CA LYS A 30 -3.06 3.29 3.14
C LYS A 30 -3.90 2.06 3.51
N LEU A 31 -5.12 2.26 4.01
CA LEU A 31 -6.02 1.16 4.35
C LEU A 31 -6.32 0.28 3.12
N GLN A 32 -6.55 0.90 1.97
CA GLN A 32 -6.82 0.18 0.72
C GLN A 32 -5.60 -0.65 0.29
N PHE A 33 -4.40 -0.09 0.36
CA PHE A 33 -3.17 -0.84 0.07
C PHE A 33 -2.97 -2.02 1.04
N GLU A 34 -3.18 -1.81 2.34
CA GLU A 34 -3.10 -2.87 3.36
C GLU A 34 -4.12 -3.99 3.11
N ARG A 35 -5.33 -3.68 2.63
CA ARG A 35 -6.32 -4.68 2.23
C ARG A 35 -5.84 -5.53 1.06
N ILE A 36 -5.30 -4.90 0.01
CA ILE A 36 -4.74 -5.61 -1.16
C ILE A 36 -3.63 -6.56 -0.70
N ILE A 37 -2.68 -6.08 0.11
CA ILE A 37 -1.59 -6.94 0.62
C ILE A 37 -2.15 -8.08 1.48
N SER A 38 -3.12 -7.81 2.34
CA SER A 38 -3.74 -8.83 3.19
C SER A 38 -4.42 -9.92 2.37
N TYR A 39 -5.11 -9.56 1.29
CA TYR A 39 -5.70 -10.53 0.36
C TYR A 39 -4.61 -11.38 -0.31
N LEU A 40 -3.56 -10.75 -0.85
CA LEU A 40 -2.48 -11.46 -1.53
C LEU A 40 -1.65 -12.36 -0.60
N GLU A 41 -1.60 -12.05 0.70
CA GLU A 41 -0.96 -12.90 1.71
C GLU A 41 -1.86 -14.04 2.20
N ASP A 42 -3.18 -13.97 1.95
CA ASP A 42 -4.13 -14.99 2.38
C ASP A 42 -3.78 -16.35 1.77
N LYS A 43 -3.84 -17.38 2.60
CA LYS A 43 -3.54 -18.75 2.20
C LYS A 43 -4.57 -19.31 1.22
N GLN A 44 -5.80 -18.81 1.23
CA GLN A 44 -6.86 -19.23 0.31
C GLN A 44 -6.62 -18.69 -1.10
N VAL A 45 -6.14 -17.44 -1.21
CA VAL A 45 -5.80 -16.77 -2.47
C VAL A 45 -4.64 -17.46 -3.21
N ARG A 46 -3.82 -18.24 -2.51
CA ARG A 46 -2.81 -19.09 -3.16
C ARG A 46 -3.39 -20.20 -4.05
N GLN A 47 -4.69 -20.47 -3.94
CA GLN A 47 -5.41 -21.41 -4.79
C GLN A 47 -6.07 -20.74 -5.99
N ASP A 48 -6.13 -19.41 -6.01
CA ASP A 48 -6.68 -18.64 -7.13
C ASP A 48 -5.81 -18.81 -8.37
N SER A 49 -6.44 -18.80 -9.53
CA SER A 49 -5.74 -18.72 -10.81
C SER A 49 -5.04 -17.36 -10.95
N HIS A 50 -4.03 -17.32 -11.81
CA HIS A 50 -3.32 -16.07 -12.10
C HIS A 50 -4.27 -14.95 -12.54
N GLY A 51 -5.26 -15.26 -13.38
CA GLY A 51 -6.23 -14.28 -13.89
C GLY A 51 -7.19 -13.74 -12.82
N GLU A 52 -7.54 -14.55 -11.82
CA GLU A 52 -8.37 -14.10 -10.69
C GLU A 52 -7.59 -13.10 -9.82
N VAL A 53 -6.32 -13.40 -9.54
CA VAL A 53 -5.43 -12.50 -8.79
C VAL A 53 -5.17 -11.21 -9.56
N GLU A 54 -4.93 -11.28 -10.88
CA GLU A 54 -4.77 -10.10 -11.73
C GLU A 54 -6.02 -9.22 -11.75
N ALA A 55 -7.20 -9.82 -11.92
CA ALA A 55 -8.47 -9.08 -11.90
C ALA A 55 -8.72 -8.40 -10.56
N TYR A 56 -8.40 -9.06 -9.45
CA TYR A 56 -8.48 -8.47 -8.12
C TYR A 56 -7.52 -7.28 -7.97
N ILE A 57 -6.24 -7.45 -8.36
CA ILE A 57 -5.24 -6.39 -8.27
C ILE A 57 -5.64 -5.18 -9.13
N ASP A 58 -6.19 -5.40 -10.33
CA ASP A 58 -6.62 -4.32 -11.22
C ASP A 58 -7.80 -3.52 -10.64
N ALA A 59 -8.81 -4.24 -10.13
CA ALA A 59 -9.98 -3.63 -9.51
C ALA A 59 -9.62 -2.83 -8.25
N GLU A 60 -8.93 -3.47 -7.30
CA GLU A 60 -8.59 -2.84 -6.02
C GLU A 60 -7.47 -1.81 -6.16
N GLY A 61 -6.58 -1.98 -7.15
CA GLY A 61 -5.55 -1.01 -7.51
C GLY A 61 -6.15 0.26 -8.12
N THR A 62 -7.23 0.14 -8.89
CA THR A 62 -8.01 1.29 -9.36
C THR A 62 -8.63 2.05 -8.19
N GLU A 63 -9.14 1.34 -7.18
CA GLU A 63 -9.65 1.97 -5.97
C GLU A 63 -8.54 2.64 -5.14
N LEU A 64 -7.36 2.02 -5.05
CA LEU A 64 -6.20 2.64 -4.44
C LEU A 64 -5.81 3.96 -5.15
N LEU A 65 -5.80 3.96 -6.49
CA LEU A 65 -5.55 5.16 -7.28
C LEU A 65 -6.59 6.25 -6.99
N ARG A 66 -7.87 5.87 -6.86
CA ARG A 66 -8.96 6.80 -6.50
C ARG A 66 -8.70 7.41 -5.12
N CYS A 67 -8.32 6.62 -4.12
CA CYS A 67 -8.01 7.10 -2.78
C CYS A 67 -6.78 8.04 -2.75
N LEU A 68 -5.75 7.75 -3.54
CA LEU A 68 -4.59 8.64 -3.69
C LEU A 68 -4.99 9.97 -4.32
N LEU A 69 -5.82 9.95 -5.37
CA LEU A 69 -6.32 11.16 -5.99
C LEU A 69 -7.16 12.00 -5.01
N GLN A 70 -8.01 11.35 -4.22
CA GLN A 70 -8.81 12.03 -3.19
C GLN A 70 -7.92 12.75 -2.18
N GLY A 71 -6.93 12.06 -1.61
CA GLY A 71 -6.01 12.67 -0.64
C GLY A 71 -5.25 13.87 -1.20
N PHE A 72 -4.86 13.82 -2.48
CA PHE A 72 -4.26 14.95 -3.17
C PHE A 72 -5.23 16.13 -3.32
N LEU A 73 -6.49 15.88 -3.69
CA LEU A 73 -7.50 16.93 -3.84
C LEU A 73 -7.88 17.56 -2.48
N ASP A 74 -7.88 16.77 -1.41
CA ASP A 74 -8.14 17.26 -0.05
C ASP A 74 -7.05 18.22 0.41
N ILE A 75 -5.77 17.91 0.12
CA ILE A 75 -4.64 18.84 0.36
C ILE A 75 -4.86 20.15 -0.39
N LYS A 76 -5.15 20.06 -1.71
CA LYS A 76 -5.38 21.26 -2.52
C LYS A 76 -6.52 22.13 -1.97
N THR A 77 -7.59 21.51 -1.52
CA THR A 77 -8.75 22.21 -0.95
C THR A 77 -8.45 22.81 0.42
N ALA A 78 -7.60 22.19 1.21
CA ALA A 78 -7.18 22.71 2.51
C ALA A 78 -6.17 23.87 2.40
N GLU A 79 -5.35 23.86 1.35
CA GLU A 79 -4.32 24.89 1.11
C GLU A 79 -4.86 26.10 0.33
N ASP A 80 -5.91 25.94 -0.47
CA ASP A 80 -6.64 27.05 -1.10
C ASP A 80 -7.84 27.46 -0.20
N PRO A 81 -7.71 28.48 0.67
CA PRO A 81 -8.87 29.00 1.37
C PRO A 81 -9.80 29.55 0.31
N VAL A 82 -10.98 28.94 0.18
CA VAL A 82 -12.09 29.43 -0.65
C VAL A 82 -12.17 30.94 -0.46
N ALA A 83 -11.73 31.71 -1.46
CA ALA A 83 -11.84 33.14 -1.41
C ALA A 83 -13.33 33.43 -1.19
N PRO A 84 -13.72 34.13 -0.11
CA PRO A 84 -15.13 34.43 0.10
C PRO A 84 -15.60 35.18 -1.14
N PHE A 85 -16.63 34.64 -1.80
CA PHE A 85 -17.30 35.30 -2.92
C PHE A 85 -17.49 36.78 -2.54
N LYS A 86 -16.80 37.67 -3.26
CA LYS A 86 -16.98 39.12 -3.23
C LYS A 86 -17.44 39.57 -4.60
#